data_AF-A0A372JME9-F1
#
_entry.id   AF-A0A372JME9-F1
#
_cell.length_a   1.000
_cell.length_b   1.000
_cell.length_c   1.000
_cell.angle_alpha   90.00
_cell.angle_beta   90.00
_cell.angle_gamma   90.00
#
_symmetry.space_group_name_H-M   'P 1'
#
loop_
_entity.id
_entity.type
_entity.pdbx_description
1 polymer ?
#
loop_
_entity_poly.entity_id
_entity_poly.type
_entity_poly.pdbx_seq_one_letter_code
_entity_poly.pdbx_strand_id
1 'polypeptide(L)'
;MADFRPCRPVQVHPTRAVTAPDGKSVRVDELMVPLVKALWASGYTSLRCCQDAGQAIRAGGTRTPVEHRPLYGDFYEGLAWVTLPIEDMIRLRAIAQPVAEYRRWMASAPIRQGGMGPWASLHFPTDQIDDLAKLLRSSLHDAS
;
A
#
# COMPACT_ATOMS: atom_id res chain seq x y z
N MET A 1 2.64 -33.50 9.78
CA MET A 1 2.40 -32.54 8.69
C MET A 1 1.68 -31.35 9.30
N ALA A 2 2.31 -30.17 9.36
CA ALA A 2 1.64 -28.98 9.89
C ALA A 2 0.51 -28.58 8.93
N ASP A 3 -0.69 -28.38 9.48
CA ASP A 3 -1.88 -27.98 8.75
C ASP A 3 -1.66 -26.55 8.20
N PHE A 4 -1.27 -26.44 6.93
CA PHE A 4 -1.06 -25.18 6.21
C PHE A 4 -2.42 -24.58 5.80
N ARG A 5 -3.38 -24.47 6.73
CA ARG A 5 -4.53 -23.61 6.50
C ARG A 5 -4.05 -22.17 6.54
N PRO A 6 -4.13 -21.40 5.44
CA PRO A 6 -3.78 -19.99 5.51
C PRO A 6 -4.77 -19.33 6.46
N CYS A 7 -4.30 -18.96 7.66
CA CYS A 7 -5.08 -18.13 8.57
C CYS A 7 -5.47 -16.86 7.82
N ARG A 8 -6.76 -16.54 7.84
CA ARG A 8 -7.26 -15.30 7.24
C ARG A 8 -6.50 -14.12 7.87
N PRO A 9 -5.98 -13.17 7.08
CA PRO A 9 -5.31 -12.01 7.62
C PRO A 9 -6.18 -11.30 8.66
N VAL A 10 -5.59 -11.02 9.83
CA VAL A 10 -6.25 -10.27 10.91
C VAL A 10 -6.28 -8.79 10.54
N GLN A 11 -7.40 -8.11 10.79
CA GLN A 11 -7.42 -6.65 10.68
C GLN A 11 -6.86 -6.01 11.95
N VAL A 12 -5.86 -5.14 11.79
CA VAL A 12 -5.03 -4.62 12.88
C VAL A 12 -5.35 -3.16 13.19
N HIS A 13 -5.66 -2.36 12.17
CA HIS A 13 -5.90 -0.93 12.34
C HIS A 13 -7.40 -0.59 12.30
N PRO A 14 -7.81 0.53 12.94
CA PRO A 14 -9.12 1.13 12.71
C PRO A 14 -9.36 1.34 11.21
N THR A 15 -10.60 1.13 10.80
CA THR A 15 -10.99 1.29 9.39
C THR A 15 -12.13 2.24 9.23
N ARG A 16 -12.22 2.82 8.03
CA ARG A 16 -13.35 3.61 7.58
C ARG A 16 -13.93 3.03 6.30
N ALA A 17 -15.24 3.14 6.16
CA ALA A 17 -15.91 2.83 4.91
C ALA A 17 -15.62 3.93 3.87
N VAL A 18 -15.22 3.52 2.68
CA VAL A 18 -14.98 4.40 1.53
C VAL A 18 -15.67 3.81 0.32
N THR A 19 -16.33 4.65 -0.48
CA THR A 19 -16.90 4.24 -1.76
C THR A 19 -15.80 4.18 -2.82
N ALA A 20 -15.57 2.99 -3.38
CA ALA A 20 -14.65 2.75 -4.47
C ALA A 20 -15.22 3.27 -5.81
N PRO A 21 -14.40 3.41 -6.86
CA PRO A 21 -14.85 3.90 -8.18
C PRO A 21 -15.97 3.07 -8.81
N ASP A 22 -16.05 1.79 -8.49
CA ASP A 22 -17.12 0.88 -8.93
C ASP A 22 -18.41 1.00 -8.10
N GLY A 23 -18.48 1.98 -7.21
CA GLY A 23 -19.63 2.24 -6.33
C GLY A 23 -19.69 1.37 -5.08
N LYS A 24 -18.77 0.40 -4.90
CA LYS A 24 -18.80 -0.50 -3.73
C LYS A 24 -18.22 0.18 -2.50
N SER A 25 -18.78 -0.14 -1.32
CA SER A 25 -18.19 0.25 -0.04
C SER A 25 -17.08 -0.72 0.36
N VAL A 26 -15.88 -0.20 0.61
CA VAL A 26 -14.73 -0.96 1.09
C VAL A 26 -14.19 -0.38 2.40
N ARG A 27 -13.61 -1.24 3.24
CA ARG A 27 -12.96 -0.82 4.50
C ARG A 27 -11.49 -0.54 4.22
N VAL A 28 -11.06 0.66 4.56
CA VAL A 28 -9.68 1.15 4.37
C VAL A 28 -9.16 1.59 5.73
N ASP A 29 -7.90 1.29 6.04
CA ASP A 29 -7.21 1.79 7.22
C ASP A 29 -7.36 3.31 7.30
N GLU A 30 -7.75 3.84 8.47
CA GLU A 30 -8.20 5.24 8.60
C GLU A 30 -7.17 6.24 8.07
N LEU A 31 -5.89 6.02 8.36
CA LEU A 31 -4.80 6.88 7.88
C LEU A 31 -4.60 6.79 6.37
N MET A 32 -4.95 5.66 5.73
CA MET A 32 -4.81 5.48 4.28
C MET A 32 -5.96 6.10 3.48
N VAL A 33 -7.07 6.48 4.12
CA VAL A 33 -8.25 7.01 3.43
C VAL A 33 -7.94 8.23 2.54
N PRO A 34 -7.18 9.26 2.98
CA PRO A 34 -6.87 10.41 2.14
C PRO A 34 -6.10 10.02 0.88
N LEU A 35 -5.13 9.12 1.01
CA LEU A 35 -4.30 8.65 -0.10
C LEU A 35 -5.08 7.78 -1.08
N VAL A 36 -5.85 6.80 -0.59
CA VAL A 36 -6.65 5.91 -1.45
C VAL A 36 -7.67 6.71 -2.27
N LYS A 37 -8.32 7.70 -1.65
CA LYS A 37 -9.22 8.61 -2.38
C LYS A 37 -8.49 9.44 -3.43
N ALA A 38 -7.31 9.97 -3.11
CA ALA A 38 -6.52 10.75 -4.06
C ALA A 38 -6.05 9.89 -5.25
N LEU A 39 -5.61 8.66 -5.00
CA LEU A 39 -5.27 7.69 -6.04
C LEU A 39 -6.44 7.48 -7.00
N TRP A 40 -7.62 7.16 -6.47
CA TRP A 40 -8.81 6.91 -7.29
C TRP A 40 -9.28 8.13 -8.07
N ALA A 41 -9.26 9.32 -7.44
CA ALA A 41 -9.61 10.58 -8.11
C ALA A 41 -8.66 10.89 -9.27
N SER A 42 -7.39 10.50 -9.16
CA SER A 42 -6.37 10.68 -10.20
C SER A 42 -6.28 9.49 -11.19
N GLY A 43 -7.28 8.59 -11.20
CA GLY A 43 -7.39 7.50 -12.18
C GLY A 43 -6.49 6.28 -11.90
N TYR A 44 -5.90 6.18 -10.71
CA TYR A 44 -5.12 5.01 -10.31
C TYR A 44 -6.03 3.88 -9.82
N THR A 45 -5.61 2.64 -10.09
CA THR A 45 -6.20 1.42 -9.52
C THR A 45 -5.39 0.96 -8.33
N SER A 46 -6.06 0.61 -7.22
CA SER A 46 -5.41 0.03 -6.04
C SER A 46 -6.06 -1.28 -5.62
N LEU A 47 -5.24 -2.25 -5.22
CA LEU A 47 -5.71 -3.57 -4.79
C LEU A 47 -5.77 -3.73 -3.27
N ARG A 48 -4.69 -3.36 -2.58
CA ARG A 48 -4.53 -3.52 -1.12
C ARG A 48 -3.71 -2.36 -0.57
N CYS A 49 -3.96 -2.01 0.68
CA CYS A 49 -3.14 -1.04 1.39
C CYS A 49 -3.11 -1.34 2.90
N CYS A 50 -2.15 -0.75 3.59
CA CYS A 50 -2.01 -0.78 5.05
C CYS A 50 -1.39 0.54 5.51
N GLN A 51 -1.84 1.07 6.65
CA GLN A 51 -1.20 2.26 7.24
C GLN A 51 0.15 1.96 7.88
N ASP A 52 0.36 0.74 8.41
CA ASP A 52 1.66 0.29 8.93
C ASP A 52 1.85 -1.21 8.63
N ALA A 53 2.76 -1.52 7.70
CA ALA A 53 3.03 -2.87 7.27
C ALA A 53 3.74 -3.71 8.35
N GLY A 54 4.59 -3.10 9.19
CA GLY A 54 5.28 -3.80 10.28
C GLY A 54 4.29 -4.31 11.33
N GLN A 55 3.40 -3.44 11.80
CA GLN A 55 2.33 -3.80 12.74
C GLN A 55 1.41 -4.88 12.16
N ALA A 56 1.03 -4.73 10.88
CA ALA A 56 0.24 -5.73 10.18
C ALA A 56 0.95 -7.09 10.10
N ILE A 57 2.24 -7.13 9.80
CA ILE A 57 3.02 -8.38 9.72
C ILE A 57 3.07 -9.06 11.09
N ARG A 58 3.40 -8.33 12.17
CA ARG A 58 3.49 -8.90 13.53
C ARG A 58 2.19 -9.56 13.97
N ALA A 59 1.08 -8.88 13.73
CA ALA A 59 -0.25 -9.34 14.13
C ALA A 59 -0.85 -10.40 13.18
N GLY A 60 -0.15 -10.79 12.12
CA GLY A 60 -0.65 -11.78 11.16
C GLY A 60 -1.68 -11.24 10.17
N GLY A 61 -1.67 -9.92 9.92
CA GLY A 61 -2.42 -9.23 8.86
C GLY A 61 -1.85 -9.43 7.45
N THR A 62 -0.78 -10.23 7.30
CA THR A 62 -0.20 -10.59 6.00
C THR A 62 -0.02 -12.10 5.87
N ARG A 63 0.46 -12.55 4.70
CA ARG A 63 0.83 -13.96 4.46
C ARG A 63 2.26 -14.30 4.90
N THR A 64 2.90 -13.45 5.70
CA THR A 64 4.24 -13.71 6.23
C THR A 64 4.21 -14.94 7.15
N PRO A 65 5.08 -15.95 6.93
CA PRO A 65 5.21 -17.11 7.82
C PRO A 65 5.44 -16.67 9.27
N VAL A 66 4.85 -17.41 10.23
CA VAL A 66 4.82 -17.02 11.65
C VAL A 66 6.23 -16.77 12.19
N GLU A 67 7.15 -17.65 11.85
CA GLU A 67 8.57 -17.61 12.19
C GLU A 67 9.31 -16.38 11.66
N HIS A 68 8.82 -15.76 10.58
CA HIS A 68 9.43 -14.57 9.97
C HIS A 68 8.75 -13.26 10.38
N ARG A 69 7.61 -13.32 11.08
CA ARG A 69 6.85 -12.11 11.47
C ARG A 69 7.64 -11.15 12.36
N PRO A 70 8.46 -11.58 13.34
CA PRO A 70 9.26 -10.65 14.13
C PRO A 70 10.22 -9.84 13.26
N LEU A 71 11.04 -10.55 12.47
CA LEU A 71 12.06 -9.93 11.61
C LEU A 71 11.44 -8.98 10.58
N TYR A 72 10.43 -9.42 9.84
CA TYR A 72 9.80 -8.57 8.84
C TYR A 72 8.91 -7.49 9.46
N GLY A 73 8.35 -7.73 10.64
CA GLY A 73 7.67 -6.71 11.42
C GLY A 73 8.60 -5.57 11.75
N ASP A 74 9.78 -5.86 12.32
CA ASP A 74 10.82 -4.86 12.61
C ASP A 74 11.28 -4.15 11.35
N PHE A 75 11.49 -4.91 10.27
CA PHE A 75 11.90 -4.30 9.01
C PHE A 75 10.83 -3.35 8.49
N TYR A 76 9.54 -3.67 8.49
CA TYR A 76 8.51 -2.82 7.87
C TYR A 76 7.82 -1.84 8.82
N GLU A 77 8.22 -1.81 10.10
CA GLU A 77 7.67 -0.88 11.09
C GLU A 77 7.75 0.57 10.63
N GLY A 78 6.66 1.32 10.81
CA GLY A 78 6.57 2.72 10.41
C GLY A 78 6.44 2.94 8.91
N LEU A 79 6.29 1.88 8.10
CA LEU A 79 6.06 1.98 6.66
C LEU A 79 4.61 1.67 6.29
N ALA A 80 3.93 2.62 5.67
CA ALA A 80 2.69 2.38 4.94
C ALA A 80 2.96 1.53 3.69
N TRP A 81 1.93 0.84 3.21
CA TRP A 81 2.00 -0.04 2.04
C TRP A 81 0.80 0.15 1.12
N VAL A 82 1.03 0.15 -0.19
CA VAL A 82 -0.02 0.09 -1.22
C VAL A 82 0.38 -0.84 -2.37
N THR A 83 -0.59 -1.56 -2.92
CA THR A 83 -0.44 -2.40 -4.12
C THR A 83 -1.22 -1.80 -5.28
N LEU A 84 -0.53 -1.55 -6.40
CA LEU A 84 -1.07 -0.97 -7.63
C LEU A 84 -0.66 -1.82 -8.84
N PRO A 85 -1.32 -1.70 -10.01
CA PRO A 85 -0.75 -2.18 -11.26
C PRO A 85 0.66 -1.60 -11.47
N ILE A 86 1.54 -2.30 -12.19
CA ILE A 86 2.92 -1.82 -12.41
C ILE A 86 2.94 -0.43 -13.07
N GLU A 87 2.12 -0.21 -14.09
CA GLU A 87 2.08 1.10 -14.79
C GLU A 87 1.67 2.23 -13.84
N ASP A 88 0.68 1.98 -12.99
CA ASP A 88 0.25 2.90 -11.93
C ASP A 88 1.35 3.13 -10.90
N MET A 89 2.11 2.09 -10.56
CA MET A 89 3.24 2.21 -9.65
C MET A 89 4.34 3.10 -10.21
N ILE A 90 4.68 2.95 -11.49
CA ILE A 90 5.69 3.76 -12.18
C ILE A 90 5.24 5.23 -12.20
N ARG A 91 3.98 5.50 -12.56
CA ARG A 91 3.41 6.86 -12.55
C ARG A 91 3.41 7.49 -11.16
N LEU A 92 2.96 6.74 -10.15
CA LEU A 92 2.97 7.21 -8.76
C LEU A 92 4.39 7.51 -8.29
N ARG A 93 5.37 6.67 -8.65
CA ARG A 93 6.76 6.85 -8.27
C ARG A 93 7.36 8.12 -8.87
N ALA A 94 7.01 8.47 -10.10
CA ALA A 94 7.43 9.71 -10.73
C ALA A 94 6.89 10.93 -9.98
N ILE A 95 5.58 10.95 -9.65
CA ILE A 95 4.95 12.04 -8.89
C ILE A 95 5.54 12.16 -7.48
N ALA A 96 5.83 11.03 -6.84
CA ALA A 96 6.33 10.98 -5.47
C ALA A 96 7.80 11.37 -5.33
N GLN A 97 8.54 11.60 -6.41
CA GLN A 97 9.98 11.93 -6.37
C GLN A 97 10.32 13.02 -5.34
N PRO A 98 9.60 14.16 -5.23
CA PRO A 98 9.95 15.24 -4.30
C PRO A 98 9.85 14.86 -2.82
N VAL A 99 8.99 13.90 -2.46
CA VAL A 99 8.83 13.42 -1.07
C VAL A 99 9.58 12.12 -0.80
N ALA A 100 9.97 11.41 -1.86
CA ALA A 100 10.68 10.14 -1.75
C ALA A 100 12.19 10.30 -1.53
N GLU A 101 12.76 11.44 -1.91
CA GLU A 101 14.19 11.67 -1.84
C GLU A 101 14.69 11.56 -0.39
N TYR A 102 15.77 10.78 -0.18
CA TYR A 102 16.37 10.50 1.14
C TYR A 102 15.47 9.81 2.16
N ARG A 103 14.30 9.31 1.74
CA ARG A 103 13.36 8.60 2.59
C ARG A 103 13.27 7.14 2.19
N ARG A 104 12.80 6.31 3.11
CA ARG A 104 12.76 4.86 2.94
C ARG A 104 11.57 4.42 2.07
N TRP A 105 11.71 4.60 0.77
CA TRP A 105 10.73 4.13 -0.21
C TRP A 105 11.22 2.88 -0.92
N MET A 106 10.37 1.86 -0.99
CA MET A 106 10.72 0.57 -1.59
C MET A 106 9.59 0.08 -2.49
N ALA A 107 9.83 0.07 -3.79
CA ALA A 107 8.94 -0.55 -4.78
C ALA A 107 9.44 -1.96 -5.11
N SER A 108 8.52 -2.91 -5.21
CA SER A 108 8.83 -4.29 -5.59
C SER A 108 7.71 -4.89 -6.41
N ALA A 109 8.04 -5.71 -7.40
CA ALA A 109 7.10 -6.50 -8.17
C ALA A 109 7.62 -7.95 -8.22
N PRO A 110 6.76 -8.97 -8.02
CA PRO A 110 7.21 -10.35 -8.05
C PRO A 110 7.54 -10.78 -9.47
N ILE A 111 8.64 -11.51 -9.66
CA ILE A 111 8.92 -12.20 -10.92
C ILE A 111 8.15 -13.53 -10.93
N ARG A 112 7.46 -13.81 -12.04
CA ARG A 112 6.69 -15.03 -12.32
C ARG A 112 7.26 -15.70 -13.57
N GLN A 113 6.79 -16.92 -13.89
CA GLN A 113 7.25 -17.67 -15.07
C GLN A 113 7.14 -16.89 -16.40
N GLY A 114 6.20 -15.95 -16.51
CA GLY A 114 6.02 -15.09 -17.69
C GLY A 114 6.66 -13.70 -17.60
N GLY A 115 7.57 -13.47 -16.64
CA GLY A 115 8.20 -12.16 -16.41
C GLY A 115 7.67 -11.44 -15.17
N MET A 116 7.74 -10.12 -15.17
CA MET A 116 7.31 -9.30 -14.03
C MET A 116 5.78 -9.42 -13.85
N GLY A 117 5.33 -9.74 -12.64
CA GLY A 117 3.91 -9.88 -12.34
C GLY A 117 3.18 -8.53 -12.38
N PRO A 118 1.89 -8.45 -12.75
CA PRO A 118 1.24 -7.19 -13.14
C PRO A 118 0.98 -6.20 -11.99
N TRP A 119 1.27 -6.58 -10.75
CA TRP A 119 1.03 -5.78 -9.55
C TRP A 119 2.33 -5.54 -8.80
N ALA A 120 2.56 -4.29 -8.41
CA ALA A 120 3.69 -3.88 -7.61
C ALA A 120 3.24 -3.42 -6.21
N SER A 121 4.08 -3.64 -5.22
CA SER A 121 3.96 -3.15 -3.86
C SER A 121 4.90 -1.98 -3.63
N LEU A 122 4.38 -0.90 -3.06
CA LEU A 122 5.16 0.23 -2.59
C LEU A 122 5.05 0.35 -1.09
N HIS A 123 6.20 0.42 -0.44
CA HIS A 123 6.33 0.78 0.96
C HIS A 123 6.95 2.17 1.06
N PHE A 124 6.43 2.98 1.97
CA PHE A 124 6.90 4.35 2.20
C PHE A 124 6.60 4.77 3.65
N PRO A 125 7.30 5.76 4.22
CA PRO A 125 7.08 6.19 5.60
C PRO A 125 5.62 6.60 5.87
N THR A 126 5.06 6.13 6.99
CA THR A 126 3.66 6.37 7.38
C THR A 126 3.36 7.85 7.57
N ASP A 127 4.34 8.62 8.05
CA ASP A 127 4.25 10.08 8.21
C ASP A 127 4.14 10.83 6.86
N GLN A 128 4.35 10.16 5.72
CA GLN A 128 4.23 10.75 4.38
C GLN A 128 2.93 10.42 3.65
N ILE A 129 1.98 9.73 4.30
CA ILE A 129 0.68 9.39 3.66
C ILE A 129 -0.05 10.66 3.19
N ASP A 130 -0.15 11.68 4.05
CA ASP A 130 -0.85 12.91 3.71
C ASP A 130 -0.13 13.73 2.65
N ASP A 131 1.20 13.74 2.66
CA ASP A 131 1.99 14.49 1.68
C ASP A 131 1.91 13.86 0.29
N LEU A 132 1.95 12.52 0.19
CA LEU A 132 1.69 11.83 -1.06
C LEU A 132 0.26 12.09 -1.57
N ALA A 133 -0.73 12.10 -0.66
CA ALA A 133 -2.10 12.41 -1.02
C ALA A 133 -2.26 13.85 -1.52
N LYS A 134 -1.54 14.82 -0.94
CA LYS A 134 -1.50 16.21 -1.42
C LYS A 134 -0.89 16.30 -2.82
N LEU A 135 0.25 15.65 -3.06
CA LEU A 135 0.91 15.65 -4.38
C LEU A 135 -0.01 15.13 -5.48
N LEU A 136 -0.71 14.02 -5.24
CA LEU A 136 -1.66 13.45 -6.20
C LEU A 136 -2.83 14.39 -6.53
N ARG A 137 -3.30 15.15 -5.53
CA ARG A 137 -4.34 16.16 -5.75
C ARG A 137 -3.79 17.33 -6.55
N SER A 138 -2.59 17.83 -6.25
CA SER A 138 -2.00 18.94 -7.00
C SER A 138 -1.76 18.57 -8.46
N SER A 139 -1.24 17.37 -8.74
CA SER A 139 -0.99 16.92 -10.12
C SER A 139 -2.26 16.77 -10.96
N LEU A 140 -3.42 16.57 -10.33
CA LEU A 140 -4.71 16.52 -11.02
C LEU A 140 -5.15 17.91 -11.51
N HIS A 141 -4.84 18.96 -10.74
CA HIS A 141 -5.18 20.33 -11.10
C HIS A 141 -4.31 20.86 -12.25
N ASP A 142 -3.03 20.47 -12.29
CA ASP A 142 -2.11 20.90 -13.35
C ASP A 142 -2.40 20.25 -14.72
N ALA A 143 -3.20 19.17 -14.74
CA ALA A 143 -3.56 18.43 -15.95
C ALA A 143 -4.95 18.79 -16.52
N SER A 144 -5.70 19.69 -15.86
CA SER A 144 -7.04 20.15 -16.25
C SER A 144 -6.99 21.54 -16.89
#